data_AF-A0AAV1QGD3-F1
#
_entry.id   AF-A0AAV1QGD3-F1
#
_cell.length_a   1.000
_cell.length_b   1.000
_cell.length_c   1.000
_cell.angle_alpha   90.00
_cell.angle_beta   90.00
_cell.angle_gamma   90.00
#
_symmetry.space_group_name_H-M   'P 1'
#
loop_
_entity.id
_entity.type
_entity.pdbx_description
1 polymer ?
#
loop_
_entity_poly.entity_id
_entity_poly.type
_entity_poly.pdbx_seq_one_letter_code
_entity_poly.pdbx_strand_id
1 'polypeptide(L)'
;MAAGTVKCRSVWLLLLPLMWLCVRLSETQTSRPSMEDDVLLPYAHGHGPSRSHRQVRECQYVAHGNTTHETWPSSNHGGLPVAESSVFVSDVPGRSTWVYGHMTVVHDPLRSLSVLEPGGPGGCGMKKLASVEETAEAAGCLYAQNAGFFNTSSHQCLGNVVSDGRLVQDSGGVQNAQFGIRKDGTLVFGYLSQEDVLDQSNPFVQLVSGVMWLLRNGEVYINRSLEAECDKTQETGKLNFFADVVSARTAVGHDAEGRLILFQIDGQTGTRGMNLWQVAEFLKKNGVINAINLDGGGSSTFVTDGALASYPSDHCHSDNRWRCARRISTILCVHPRRCQPADCSGHGDCVDGRCRCRDGWHGDACDALVCQPPACGSHGVCTPNGCACDAGWRGKNCSQECPPGFYGDGCNQTCACVNGGSCDHVHGRCTCPPGFHGNTCEQACPLGFFGVSCAEKCRCDNECPCDPVTGSCNATLPGETANMLQTAGHCLAKKMFTTWREEEEAHREQPYLTERSWLIISITLSSLLCVSLLAHVVGRLSRGSASALARFGERRDYSYVPLNNINGVSSHDGIKGGRGGGGRGGEGLEDSDSQDEIWSPQH
;
A
#
# COMPACT_ATOMS: atom_id res chain seq x y z
N MET A 1 -12.18 -65.85 -6.88
CA MET A 1 -11.06 -65.35 -7.69
C MET A 1 -10.40 -64.21 -6.93
N ALA A 2 -9.09 -64.27 -6.82
CA ALA A 2 -8.23 -63.42 -6.01
C ALA A 2 -7.83 -62.11 -6.73
N ALA A 3 -7.06 -61.30 -5.98
CA ALA A 3 -6.28 -60.12 -6.33
C ALA A 3 -7.07 -58.79 -6.41
N GLY A 4 -6.73 -57.71 -5.72
CA GLY A 4 -5.54 -57.36 -4.93
C GLY A 4 -4.98 -56.03 -5.44
N THR A 5 -5.05 -54.97 -4.62
CA THR A 5 -4.05 -53.88 -4.52
C THR A 5 -4.46 -52.90 -3.42
N VAL A 6 -3.75 -53.00 -2.30
CA VAL A 6 -3.59 -51.95 -1.28
C VAL A 6 -2.52 -50.99 -1.78
N LYS A 7 -2.75 -49.66 -1.80
CA LYS A 7 -1.73 -48.63 -1.50
C LYS A 7 -2.26 -47.18 -1.58
N CYS A 8 -1.67 -46.37 -0.70
CA CYS A 8 -1.57 -44.91 -0.74
C CYS A 8 -2.82 -44.05 -0.45
N ARG A 9 -3.33 -44.11 0.79
CA ARG A 9 -4.02 -42.96 1.38
C ARG A 9 -3.57 -42.58 2.81
N SER A 10 -2.58 -43.28 3.36
CA SER A 10 -2.21 -43.13 4.78
C SER A 10 -0.94 -42.32 5.06
N VAL A 11 -0.33 -41.69 4.05
CA VAL A 11 0.93 -40.92 4.22
C VAL A 11 0.68 -39.42 4.45
N TRP A 12 -0.45 -38.88 3.99
CA TRP A 12 -0.76 -37.45 4.08
C TRP A 12 -1.38 -37.02 5.42
N LEU A 13 -1.97 -37.96 6.17
CA LEU A 13 -2.58 -37.69 7.48
C LEU A 13 -1.56 -37.66 8.63
N LEU A 14 -0.33 -38.13 8.39
CA LEU A 14 0.76 -38.11 9.36
C LEU A 14 1.80 -37.03 9.07
N LEU A 15 1.97 -36.60 7.82
CA LEU A 15 2.93 -35.56 7.45
C LEU A 15 2.49 -34.15 7.87
N LEU A 16 1.19 -33.83 7.77
CA LEU A 16 0.68 -32.49 8.10
C LEU A 16 0.81 -32.11 9.60
N PRO A 17 0.48 -32.97 10.57
CA PRO A 17 0.72 -32.64 11.97
C PRO A 17 2.20 -32.71 12.35
N LEU A 18 3.02 -33.56 11.70
CA LEU A 18 4.47 -33.55 11.89
C LEU A 18 5.11 -32.26 11.36
N MET A 19 4.69 -31.77 10.18
CA MET A 19 5.19 -30.52 9.61
C MET A 19 4.76 -29.33 10.47
N TRP A 20 3.55 -29.34 11.00
CA TRP A 20 3.06 -28.28 11.88
C TRP A 20 3.74 -28.29 13.25
N LEU A 21 4.14 -29.47 13.75
CA LEU A 21 4.95 -29.60 14.96
C LEU A 21 6.44 -29.26 14.72
N CYS A 22 7.00 -29.56 13.55
CA CYS A 22 8.34 -29.11 13.13
C CYS A 22 8.41 -27.59 12.96
N VAL A 23 7.38 -26.95 12.42
CA VAL A 23 7.30 -25.48 12.29
C VAL A 23 7.17 -24.82 13.67
N ARG A 24 6.32 -25.37 14.57
CA ARG A 24 6.19 -24.88 15.97
C ARG A 24 7.41 -25.14 16.86
N LEU A 25 8.28 -26.10 16.52
CA LEU A 25 9.53 -26.36 17.23
C LEU A 25 10.75 -25.67 16.59
N SER A 26 10.59 -25.07 15.41
CA SER A 26 11.63 -24.29 14.73
C SER A 26 11.54 -22.79 15.01
N GLU A 27 10.41 -22.27 15.49
CA GLU A 27 10.33 -20.89 15.98
C GLU A 27 10.77 -20.84 17.44
N THR A 28 12.09 -20.81 17.63
CA THR A 28 12.64 -20.29 18.87
C THR A 28 12.30 -18.80 18.93
N GLN A 29 11.21 -18.44 19.59
CA GLN A 29 10.98 -17.05 19.99
C GLN A 29 12.06 -16.72 21.03
N THR A 30 13.13 -16.09 20.55
CA THR A 30 14.38 -15.83 21.28
C THR A 30 14.27 -14.70 22.30
N SER A 31 13.12 -14.05 22.43
CA SER A 31 12.89 -13.01 23.43
C SER A 31 12.26 -13.60 24.70
N ARG A 32 13.03 -13.55 25.79
CA ARG A 32 12.50 -13.83 27.13
C ARG A 32 11.42 -12.78 27.45
N PRO A 33 10.28 -13.15 28.04
CA PRO A 33 9.21 -12.20 28.29
C PRO A 33 9.63 -11.20 29.37
N SER A 34 9.38 -9.92 29.10
CA SER A 34 9.55 -8.79 30.04
C SER A 34 8.55 -8.89 31.20
N MET A 35 8.95 -8.45 32.38
CA MET A 35 8.12 -8.30 33.59
C MET A 35 7.22 -7.06 33.58
N GLU A 36 7.43 -6.14 32.63
CA GLU A 36 6.68 -4.89 32.51
C GLU A 36 6.74 -4.03 33.78
N ASP A 37 7.91 -3.95 34.42
CA ASP A 37 8.07 -3.36 35.75
C ASP A 37 8.59 -1.91 35.75
N ASP A 38 9.10 -1.41 34.62
CA ASP A 38 9.42 0.01 34.43
C ASP A 38 8.30 0.72 33.64
N VAL A 39 7.16 0.96 34.29
CA VAL A 39 5.99 1.59 33.66
C VAL A 39 6.01 3.11 33.87
N LEU A 40 5.98 3.85 32.76
CA LEU A 40 5.96 5.31 32.75
C LEU A 40 4.65 5.84 32.14
N LEU A 41 3.66 6.12 32.99
CA LEU A 41 2.33 6.53 32.56
C LEU A 41 2.12 8.04 32.69
N PRO A 42 1.65 8.74 31.64
CA PRO A 42 1.27 10.15 31.72
C PRO A 42 -0.07 10.38 32.44
N TYR A 43 -0.99 9.40 32.45
CA TYR A 43 -2.36 9.53 32.94
C TYR A 43 -2.73 8.47 33.98
N ALA A 44 -3.55 8.85 34.97
CA ALA A 44 -4.06 7.92 36.00
C ALA A 44 -5.23 7.06 35.50
N HIS A 45 -6.16 7.68 34.77
CA HIS A 45 -7.45 7.14 34.36
C HIS A 45 -7.81 7.72 33.00
N GLY A 46 -8.11 6.87 32.01
CA GLY A 46 -8.28 7.32 30.62
C GLY A 46 -6.95 7.79 29.99
N HIS A 47 -6.89 7.87 28.67
CA HIS A 47 -5.73 8.35 27.94
C HIS A 47 -6.06 9.65 27.22
N GLY A 48 -5.18 10.64 27.37
CA GLY A 48 -5.34 11.98 26.83
C GLY A 48 -6.30 12.86 27.65
N PRO A 49 -6.31 14.16 27.39
CA PRO A 49 -7.25 15.08 28.04
C PRO A 49 -8.67 14.91 27.47
N SER A 50 -9.66 15.21 28.30
CA SER A 50 -11.07 15.41 27.94
C SER A 50 -11.36 16.76 27.24
N ARG A 51 -10.33 17.60 27.05
CA ARG A 51 -10.45 18.90 26.38
C ARG A 51 -10.73 18.75 24.89
N SER A 52 -11.56 19.65 24.34
CA SER A 52 -11.80 19.71 22.91
C SER A 52 -10.66 20.44 22.18
N HIS A 53 -10.49 20.14 20.88
CA HIS A 53 -9.54 20.84 20.01
C HIS A 53 -9.72 22.38 20.04
N ARG A 54 -10.98 22.84 20.08
CA ARG A 54 -11.30 24.26 20.22
C ARG A 54 -10.69 24.89 21.48
N GLN A 55 -10.71 24.18 22.61
CA GLN A 55 -10.13 24.68 23.86
C GLN A 55 -8.60 24.74 23.78
N VAL A 56 -7.95 23.78 23.11
CA VAL A 56 -6.50 23.82 22.86
C VAL A 56 -6.14 25.06 22.02
N ARG A 57 -6.91 25.32 20.94
CA ARG A 57 -6.73 26.51 20.11
C ARG A 57 -6.96 27.82 20.86
N GLU A 58 -7.97 27.92 21.71
CA GLU A 58 -8.29 29.16 22.44
C GLU A 58 -7.31 29.44 23.60
N CYS A 59 -6.63 28.42 24.11
CA CYS A 59 -5.65 28.56 25.21
C CYS A 59 -4.20 28.68 24.74
N GLN A 60 -3.92 28.56 23.43
CA GLN A 60 -2.55 28.65 22.92
C GLN A 60 -2.02 30.09 22.89
N TYR A 61 -0.69 30.23 22.79
CA TYR A 61 -0.04 31.54 22.73
C TYR A 61 -0.45 32.31 21.47
N VAL A 62 -0.74 33.62 21.63
CA VAL A 62 -1.32 34.48 20.59
C VAL A 62 -0.48 34.51 19.31
N ALA A 63 0.85 34.36 19.41
CA ALA A 63 1.73 34.34 18.24
C ALA A 63 1.48 33.16 17.27
N HIS A 64 0.84 32.08 17.73
CA HIS A 64 0.48 30.93 16.90
C HIS A 64 -0.91 31.05 16.25
N GLY A 65 -1.65 32.15 16.51
CA GLY A 65 -2.96 32.40 15.93
C GLY A 65 -3.96 31.27 16.19
N ASN A 66 -4.58 30.76 15.12
CA ASN A 66 -5.56 29.68 15.17
C ASN A 66 -4.99 28.30 14.81
N THR A 67 -3.72 28.21 14.43
CA THR A 67 -3.10 26.96 13.97
C THR A 67 -2.52 26.21 15.16
N THR A 68 -2.93 24.97 15.36
CA THR A 68 -2.52 24.12 16.50
C THR A 68 -1.49 23.06 16.11
N HIS A 69 -1.02 23.08 14.87
CA HIS A 69 -0.01 22.19 14.33
C HIS A 69 0.96 22.98 13.44
N GLU A 70 2.15 22.46 13.21
CA GLU A 70 3.11 22.97 12.22
C GLU A 70 3.22 21.96 11.07
N THR A 71 3.51 22.49 9.88
CA THR A 71 3.75 21.68 8.69
C THR A 71 5.12 21.97 8.08
N TRP A 72 5.75 20.96 7.50
CA TRP A 72 7.04 21.10 6.83
C TRP A 72 7.12 20.16 5.63
N PRO A 73 7.68 20.56 4.47
CA PRO A 73 7.90 19.64 3.37
C PRO A 73 8.94 18.58 3.76
N SER A 74 8.66 17.30 3.52
CA SER A 74 9.68 16.25 3.72
C SER A 74 10.79 16.34 2.67
N SER A 75 11.99 15.96 3.11
CA SER A 75 13.14 15.78 2.23
C SER A 75 12.95 14.59 1.27
N ASN A 76 13.60 14.68 0.10
CA ASN A 76 13.58 13.64 -0.94
C ASN A 76 14.97 13.49 -1.56
N HIS A 77 15.95 13.10 -0.76
CA HIS A 77 17.34 13.02 -1.21
C HIS A 77 17.66 11.68 -1.86
N GLY A 78 17.33 11.56 -3.14
CA GLY A 78 17.51 10.35 -3.96
C GLY A 78 18.94 9.74 -3.99
N GLY A 79 19.98 10.50 -3.64
CA GLY A 79 21.38 10.03 -3.69
C GLY A 79 22.03 9.71 -2.33
N LEU A 80 21.31 9.93 -1.22
CA LEU A 80 21.77 9.57 0.12
C LEU A 80 21.26 8.18 0.50
N PRO A 81 21.88 7.50 1.49
CA PRO A 81 21.27 6.33 2.11
C PRO A 81 19.85 6.65 2.60
N VAL A 82 19.03 5.61 2.80
CA VAL A 82 17.65 5.78 3.27
C VAL A 82 17.61 6.50 4.62
N ALA A 83 18.47 6.06 5.53
CA ALA A 83 18.67 6.66 6.83
C ALA A 83 20.08 6.34 7.34
N GLU A 84 20.54 7.15 8.28
CA GLU A 84 21.80 6.94 9.01
C GLU A 84 21.52 7.06 10.50
N SER A 85 22.04 6.13 11.30
CA SER A 85 21.89 6.16 12.75
C SER A 85 23.24 6.39 13.43
N SER A 86 23.28 7.37 14.33
CA SER A 86 24.44 7.65 15.17
C SER A 86 24.14 7.30 16.62
N VAL A 87 25.03 6.51 17.23
CA VAL A 87 25.06 6.28 18.68
C VAL A 87 25.70 7.49 19.35
N PHE A 88 25.10 7.98 20.44
CA PHE A 88 25.70 9.01 21.26
C PHE A 88 25.76 8.59 22.73
N VAL A 89 26.79 9.11 23.41
CA VAL A 89 26.91 9.05 24.86
C VAL A 89 27.03 10.49 25.34
N SER A 90 26.03 10.96 26.08
CA SER A 90 25.97 12.36 26.53
C SER A 90 25.98 12.44 28.04
N ASP A 91 26.67 13.46 28.55
CA ASP A 91 26.45 14.01 29.88
C ASP A 91 24.99 14.53 29.96
N VAL A 92 24.38 14.37 31.14
CA VAL A 92 23.09 14.96 31.44
C VAL A 92 23.33 16.17 32.35
N PRO A 93 23.06 17.41 31.89
CA PRO A 93 23.30 18.60 32.69
C PRO A 93 22.64 18.52 34.07
N GLY A 94 23.42 18.76 35.13
CA GLY A 94 22.96 18.69 36.51
C GLY A 94 23.03 17.31 37.15
N ARG A 95 23.54 16.27 36.46
CA ARG A 95 23.82 14.95 37.02
C ARG A 95 25.16 14.41 36.51
N SER A 96 25.94 13.78 37.38
CA SER A 96 27.17 13.05 37.00
C SER A 96 26.87 11.68 36.37
N THR A 97 25.92 11.61 35.43
CA THR A 97 25.47 10.38 34.80
C THR A 97 25.49 10.49 33.29
N TRP A 98 26.06 9.48 32.63
CA TRP A 98 26.06 9.33 31.18
C TRP A 98 24.78 8.64 30.71
N VAL A 99 24.23 9.08 29.59
CA VAL A 99 23.12 8.41 28.90
C VAL A 99 23.56 7.94 27.53
N TYR A 100 23.07 6.76 27.15
CA TYR A 100 23.30 6.13 25.86
C TYR A 100 22.04 6.28 25.02
N GLY A 101 22.19 6.54 23.73
CA GLY A 101 21.05 6.67 22.84
C GLY A 101 21.42 6.67 21.37
N HIS A 102 20.39 6.70 20.55
CA HIS A 102 20.46 6.67 19.11
C HIS A 102 19.72 7.88 18.55
N MET A 103 20.32 8.50 17.54
CA MET A 103 19.69 9.52 16.72
C MET A 103 19.77 9.06 15.27
N THR A 104 18.62 8.82 14.66
CA THR A 104 18.50 8.32 13.28
C THR A 104 17.91 9.39 12.39
N VAL A 105 18.63 9.75 11.34
CA VAL A 105 18.23 10.73 10.33
C VAL A 105 17.69 9.99 9.12
N VAL A 106 16.46 10.28 8.70
CA VAL A 106 15.78 9.66 7.55
C VAL A 106 15.68 10.68 6.41
N HIS A 107 16.20 10.32 5.24
CA HIS A 107 16.42 11.24 4.12
C HIS A 107 15.30 11.28 3.06
N ASP A 108 14.37 10.31 3.10
CA ASP A 108 13.17 10.26 2.24
C ASP A 108 11.95 9.74 3.03
N PRO A 109 11.47 10.49 4.05
CA PRO A 109 10.48 9.99 5.01
C PRO A 109 9.18 9.49 4.36
N LEU A 110 8.71 10.16 3.30
CA LEU A 110 7.48 9.78 2.60
C LEU A 110 7.54 8.36 2.04
N ARG A 111 8.72 7.91 1.58
CA ARG A 111 8.89 6.62 0.89
C ARG A 111 9.55 5.55 1.74
N SER A 112 10.15 5.92 2.87
CA SER A 112 10.92 5.01 3.72
C SER A 112 10.45 4.89 5.16
N LEU A 113 9.44 5.66 5.60
CA LEU A 113 8.89 5.54 6.95
C LEU A 113 7.47 4.96 6.93
N SER A 114 7.24 3.98 7.80
CA SER A 114 5.89 3.48 8.12
C SER A 114 5.62 3.46 9.61
N VAL A 115 4.39 3.86 9.98
CA VAL A 115 3.79 3.49 11.26
C VAL A 115 3.21 2.10 11.10
N LEU A 116 3.64 1.14 11.92
CA LEU A 116 3.19 -0.25 11.82
C LEU A 116 2.43 -0.69 13.07
N GLU A 117 1.40 -1.50 12.84
CA GLU A 117 0.63 -2.19 13.89
C GLU A 117 1.42 -3.35 14.52
N PRO A 118 1.14 -3.72 15.78
CA PRO A 118 1.87 -4.77 16.50
C PRO A 118 1.78 -6.12 15.78
N GLY A 119 2.93 -6.60 15.29
CA GLY A 119 3.03 -7.87 14.58
C GLY A 119 2.29 -7.93 13.24
N GLY A 120 2.00 -6.77 12.63
CA GLY A 120 1.45 -6.65 11.28
C GLY A 120 0.01 -6.07 11.21
N PRO A 121 -0.51 -5.87 9.98
CA PRO A 121 -1.83 -5.30 9.74
C PRO A 121 -2.95 -5.99 10.54
N GLY A 122 -3.78 -5.19 11.23
CA GLY A 122 -4.87 -5.66 12.09
C GLY A 122 -4.47 -5.91 13.55
N GLY A 123 -3.18 -5.78 13.89
CA GLY A 123 -2.67 -5.94 15.25
C GLY A 123 -3.39 -5.10 16.30
N CYS A 124 -3.70 -3.84 15.99
CA CYS A 124 -4.43 -2.96 16.92
C CYS A 124 -5.88 -3.39 17.11
N GLY A 125 -6.57 -3.79 16.03
CA GLY A 125 -7.93 -4.30 16.11
C GLY A 125 -8.05 -5.58 16.94
N MET A 126 -7.00 -6.41 16.95
CA MET A 126 -6.90 -7.62 17.77
C MET A 126 -6.35 -7.38 19.18
N LYS A 127 -5.95 -6.15 19.52
CA LYS A 127 -5.26 -5.81 20.78
C LYS A 127 -4.00 -6.67 20.99
N LYS A 128 -3.28 -6.93 19.91
CA LYS A 128 -2.02 -7.69 19.94
C LYS A 128 -0.91 -6.81 20.52
N LEU A 129 0.01 -7.42 21.25
CA LEU A 129 1.31 -6.82 21.57
C LEU A 129 2.42 -7.67 20.95
N ALA A 130 3.43 -7.02 20.39
CA ALA A 130 4.60 -7.65 19.77
C ALA A 130 5.86 -6.88 20.16
N SER A 131 7.02 -7.54 20.19
CA SER A 131 8.27 -6.79 20.34
C SER A 131 8.51 -5.94 19.08
N VAL A 132 9.32 -4.89 19.23
CA VAL A 132 9.76 -4.10 18.07
C VAL A 132 10.49 -5.00 17.07
N GLU A 133 11.35 -5.93 17.55
CA GLU A 133 12.06 -6.91 16.72
C GLU A 133 11.10 -7.75 15.87
N GLU A 134 10.08 -8.37 16.48
CA GLU A 134 9.09 -9.23 15.77
C GLU A 134 8.39 -8.45 14.65
N THR A 135 8.00 -7.20 14.93
CA THR A 135 7.28 -6.36 13.96
C THR A 135 8.22 -5.81 12.89
N ALA A 136 9.44 -5.45 13.26
CA ALA A 136 10.45 -4.88 12.38
C ALA A 136 10.99 -5.90 11.37
N GLU A 137 11.29 -7.12 11.84
CA GLU A 137 11.76 -8.22 11.00
C GLU A 137 10.70 -8.59 9.95
N ALA A 138 9.44 -8.74 10.37
CA ALA A 138 8.33 -9.07 9.48
C ALA A 138 8.08 -8.01 8.38
N ALA A 139 8.45 -6.74 8.65
CA ALA A 139 8.28 -5.63 7.74
C ALA A 139 9.56 -5.26 6.96
N GLY A 140 10.69 -5.91 7.22
CA GLY A 140 11.96 -5.59 6.57
C GLY A 140 12.50 -4.20 6.91
N CYS A 141 12.36 -3.77 8.17
CA CYS A 141 12.88 -2.49 8.63
C CYS A 141 14.41 -2.52 8.75
N LEU A 142 15.07 -1.48 8.25
CA LEU A 142 16.49 -1.19 8.49
C LEU A 142 16.68 -0.70 9.93
N TYR A 143 15.83 0.23 10.36
CA TYR A 143 15.79 0.76 11.72
C TYR A 143 14.34 0.74 12.23
N ALA A 144 14.15 0.47 13.51
CA ALA A 144 12.84 0.57 14.13
C ALA A 144 12.93 1.01 15.59
N GLN A 145 11.91 1.76 16.03
CA GLN A 145 11.69 2.06 17.44
C GLN A 145 10.21 1.91 17.80
N ASN A 146 9.91 1.72 19.09
CA ASN A 146 8.53 1.77 19.56
C ASN A 146 7.92 3.17 19.28
N ALA A 147 6.60 3.23 19.15
CA ALA A 147 5.91 4.45 18.75
C ALA A 147 4.82 4.88 19.75
N GLY A 148 3.56 4.73 19.36
CA GLY A 148 2.42 5.24 20.12
C GLY A 148 2.19 4.49 21.43
N PHE A 149 1.50 5.17 22.34
CA PHE A 149 1.09 4.62 23.62
C PHE A 149 0.02 3.53 23.44
N PHE A 150 -0.11 2.69 24.47
CA PHE A 150 -1.14 1.67 24.55
C PHE A 150 -1.59 1.48 26.00
N ASN A 151 -2.75 0.86 26.17
CA ASN A 151 -3.23 0.51 27.49
C ASN A 151 -2.51 -0.76 27.97
N THR A 152 -1.71 -0.66 29.02
CA THR A 152 -0.91 -1.79 29.54
C THR A 152 -1.75 -2.94 30.09
N SER A 153 -3.01 -2.71 30.47
CA SER A 153 -3.91 -3.77 30.94
C SER A 153 -4.77 -4.37 29.83
N SER A 154 -5.32 -3.54 28.94
CA SER A 154 -6.26 -3.99 27.90
C SER A 154 -5.61 -4.24 26.54
N HIS A 155 -4.34 -3.85 26.39
CA HIS A 155 -3.52 -3.94 25.17
C HIS A 155 -4.06 -3.15 23.98
N GLN A 156 -5.02 -2.25 24.23
CA GLN A 156 -5.58 -1.40 23.19
C GLN A 156 -4.58 -0.33 22.77
N CYS A 157 -4.39 -0.16 21.46
CA CYS A 157 -3.66 0.97 20.89
C CYS A 157 -4.37 2.29 21.29
N LEU A 158 -3.63 3.39 21.42
CA LEU A 158 -4.18 4.69 21.87
C LEU A 158 -3.85 5.81 20.88
N GLY A 159 -4.69 6.84 20.89
CA GLY A 159 -4.58 7.97 19.98
C GLY A 159 -4.95 7.63 18.52
N ASN A 160 -4.63 8.55 17.62
CA ASN A 160 -4.81 8.36 16.18
C ASN A 160 -3.67 7.48 15.62
N VAL A 161 -4.03 6.52 14.79
CA VAL A 161 -3.10 5.64 14.07
C VAL A 161 -3.52 5.54 12.60
N VAL A 162 -2.63 5.95 11.70
CA VAL A 162 -2.72 5.70 10.26
C VAL A 162 -1.47 4.94 9.84
N SER A 163 -1.66 3.78 9.22
CA SER A 163 -0.59 2.88 8.79
C SER A 163 -0.70 2.66 7.29
N ASP A 164 0.28 3.17 6.54
CA ASP A 164 0.36 3.07 5.08
C ASP A 164 -0.93 3.52 4.37
N GLY A 165 -1.50 4.65 4.80
CA GLY A 165 -2.73 5.25 4.27
C GLY A 165 -4.02 4.63 4.78
N ARG A 166 -3.97 3.56 5.58
CA ARG A 166 -5.15 2.99 6.23
C ARG A 166 -5.34 3.60 7.61
N LEU A 167 -6.52 4.20 7.85
CA LEU A 167 -6.95 4.59 9.18
C LEU A 167 -7.15 3.34 10.03
N VAL A 168 -6.25 3.12 10.99
CA VAL A 168 -6.27 1.98 11.92
C VAL A 168 -7.08 2.32 13.16
N GLN A 169 -6.87 3.53 13.69
CA GLN A 169 -7.55 4.00 14.88
C GLN A 169 -7.80 5.50 14.80
N ASP A 170 -9.04 5.89 15.09
CA ASP A 170 -9.45 7.27 15.33
C ASP A 170 -9.65 7.45 16.83
N SER A 171 -9.02 8.48 17.40
CA SER A 171 -9.14 8.85 18.80
C SER A 171 -10.45 9.57 19.12
N GLY A 172 -11.21 10.02 18.12
CA GLY A 172 -12.40 10.85 18.32
C GLY A 172 -12.07 12.28 18.74
N GLY A 173 -10.90 12.79 18.32
CA GLY A 173 -10.47 14.15 18.61
C GLY A 173 -9.79 14.35 19.97
N VAL A 174 -9.24 13.29 20.58
CA VAL A 174 -8.43 13.42 21.80
C VAL A 174 -7.18 14.25 21.51
N GLN A 175 -6.89 15.21 22.39
CA GLN A 175 -5.86 16.21 22.16
C GLN A 175 -4.52 15.81 22.78
N ASN A 176 -3.81 14.94 22.08
CA ASN A 176 -2.39 14.65 22.34
C ASN A 176 -1.53 15.11 21.16
N ALA A 177 -0.23 15.26 21.41
CA ALA A 177 0.74 15.60 20.37
C ALA A 177 0.80 14.50 19.31
N GLN A 178 0.78 14.89 18.04
CA GLN A 178 0.73 13.96 16.90
C GLN A 178 1.86 14.23 15.93
N PHE A 179 2.31 13.16 15.28
CA PHE A 179 3.22 13.21 14.15
C PHE A 179 2.57 12.45 12.99
N GLY A 180 2.54 13.05 11.82
CA GLY A 180 2.09 12.38 10.61
C GLY A 180 2.78 12.87 9.34
N ILE A 181 2.63 12.08 8.29
CA ILE A 181 3.06 12.38 6.92
C ILE A 181 1.81 12.36 6.05
N ARG A 182 1.56 13.44 5.31
CA ARG A 182 0.48 13.51 4.31
C ARG A 182 0.91 12.92 2.98
N LYS A 183 -0.06 12.62 2.11
CA LYS A 183 0.14 11.98 0.81
C LYS A 183 1.10 12.74 -0.12
N ASP A 184 1.16 14.06 -0.02
CA ASP A 184 2.09 14.91 -0.76
C ASP A 184 3.51 15.01 -0.15
N GLY A 185 3.77 14.33 0.97
CA GLY A 185 5.04 14.40 1.67
C GLY A 185 5.11 15.50 2.73
N THR A 186 4.03 16.20 3.03
CA THR A 186 4.02 17.17 4.13
C THR A 186 4.13 16.46 5.48
N LEU A 187 5.17 16.77 6.25
CA LEU A 187 5.31 16.41 7.66
C LEU A 187 4.39 17.31 8.51
N VAL A 188 3.71 16.73 9.48
CA VAL A 188 2.79 17.45 10.37
C VAL A 188 3.10 17.11 11.82
N PHE A 189 3.26 18.13 12.66
CA PHE A 189 3.52 17.98 14.10
C PHE A 189 2.58 18.88 14.91
N GLY A 190 2.00 18.35 15.99
CA GLY A 190 1.21 19.14 16.95
C GLY A 190 -0.16 18.56 17.24
N TYR A 191 -1.17 19.42 17.45
CA TYR A 191 -2.52 19.02 17.82
C TYR A 191 -3.48 19.09 16.64
N LEU A 192 -4.16 17.98 16.38
CA LEU A 192 -5.08 17.82 15.26
C LEU A 192 -6.51 17.65 15.76
N SER A 193 -7.46 18.26 15.04
CA SER A 193 -8.88 17.95 15.20
C SER A 193 -9.19 16.61 14.52
N GLN A 194 -10.35 16.04 14.82
CA GLN A 194 -10.81 14.85 14.11
C GLN A 194 -11.03 15.13 12.61
N GLU A 195 -11.47 16.35 12.26
CA GLU A 195 -11.65 16.77 10.88
C GLU A 195 -10.31 16.83 10.13
N ASP A 196 -9.25 17.33 10.76
CA ASP A 196 -7.90 17.37 10.17
C ASP A 196 -7.39 15.95 9.84
N VAL A 197 -7.69 14.98 10.70
CA VAL A 197 -7.27 13.58 10.56
C VAL A 197 -8.04 12.87 9.45
N LEU A 198 -9.33 13.20 9.30
CA LEU A 198 -10.24 12.59 8.33
C LEU A 198 -10.26 13.31 6.97
N ASP A 199 -9.43 14.33 6.78
CA ASP A 199 -9.30 15.05 5.53
C ASP A 199 -8.90 14.12 4.36
N GLN A 200 -9.71 14.10 3.32
CA GLN A 200 -9.51 13.26 2.13
C GLN A 200 -8.79 13.97 0.98
N SER A 201 -8.62 15.30 1.06
CA SER A 201 -8.00 16.07 -0.02
C SER A 201 -6.50 15.80 -0.11
N ASN A 202 -5.83 15.80 1.03
CA ASN A 202 -4.43 15.40 1.18
C ASN A 202 -4.30 14.50 2.43
N PRO A 203 -4.75 13.23 2.35
CA PRO A 203 -4.90 12.39 3.52
C PRO A 203 -3.56 12.05 4.14
N PHE A 204 -3.57 11.72 5.43
CA PHE A 204 -2.42 11.12 6.09
C PHE A 204 -2.11 9.75 5.49
N VAL A 205 -0.84 9.50 5.19
CA VAL A 205 -0.30 8.18 4.84
C VAL A 205 0.35 7.51 6.06
N GLN A 206 0.89 8.31 6.98
CA GLN A 206 1.38 7.84 8.27
C GLN A 206 0.86 8.80 9.35
N LEU A 207 0.41 8.28 10.49
CA LEU A 207 0.01 9.08 11.65
C LEU A 207 0.16 8.26 12.92
N VAL A 208 0.78 8.84 13.94
CA VAL A 208 0.84 8.27 15.29
C VAL A 208 0.75 9.37 16.33
N SER A 209 0.06 9.07 17.44
CA SER A 209 -0.06 9.99 18.58
C SER A 209 0.97 9.64 19.66
N GLY A 210 1.63 10.68 20.17
CA GLY A 210 2.49 10.63 21.35
C GLY A 210 1.82 11.31 22.54
N VAL A 211 2.64 11.77 23.48
CA VAL A 211 2.22 12.63 24.60
C VAL A 211 3.34 13.62 24.86
N MET A 212 3.01 14.91 24.92
CA MET A 212 3.91 16.07 24.93
C MET A 212 4.49 16.45 23.57
N TRP A 213 4.16 17.65 23.12
CA TRP A 213 4.89 18.36 22.07
C TRP A 213 6.15 18.99 22.68
N LEU A 214 7.32 18.50 22.29
CA LEU A 214 8.62 18.88 22.87
C LEU A 214 9.14 20.20 22.29
N LEU A 215 9.16 20.31 20.97
CA LEU A 215 9.68 21.46 20.24
C LEU A 215 8.66 21.95 19.23
N ARG A 216 8.38 23.25 19.22
CA ARG A 216 7.56 23.93 18.21
C ARG A 216 8.38 25.06 17.59
N ASN A 217 8.64 24.99 16.29
CA ASN A 217 9.44 25.98 15.55
C ASN A 217 10.79 26.31 16.20
N GLY A 218 11.51 25.28 16.65
CA GLY A 218 12.83 25.37 17.27
C GLY A 218 12.82 25.75 18.75
N GLU A 219 11.65 25.92 19.37
CA GLU A 219 11.52 26.33 20.77
C GLU A 219 10.89 25.26 21.65
N VAL A 220 11.35 25.16 22.90
CA VAL A 220 10.82 24.21 23.89
C VAL A 220 9.36 24.53 24.21
N TYR A 221 8.48 23.55 24.02
CA TYR A 221 7.02 23.73 24.08
C TYR A 221 6.34 22.95 25.23
N ILE A 222 7.11 22.30 26.10
CA ILE A 222 6.60 21.40 27.17
C ILE A 222 5.61 22.08 28.11
N ASN A 223 5.86 23.32 28.56
CA ASN A 223 4.92 24.06 29.42
C ASN A 223 3.54 24.21 28.77
N ARG A 224 3.50 24.48 27.47
CA ARG A 224 2.25 24.61 26.72
C ARG A 224 1.58 23.26 26.50
N SER A 225 2.39 22.22 26.28
CA SER A 225 1.90 20.84 26.20
C SER A 225 1.27 20.37 27.50
N LEU A 226 1.84 20.73 28.66
CA LEU A 226 1.23 20.48 29.96
C LEU A 226 -0.14 21.16 30.10
N GLU A 227 -0.29 22.39 29.60
CA GLU A 227 -1.58 23.10 29.61
C GLU A 227 -2.63 22.48 28.65
N ALA A 228 -2.17 22.02 27.48
CA ALA A 228 -3.01 21.46 26.42
C ALA A 228 -3.45 20.01 26.71
N GLU A 229 -2.53 19.19 27.21
CA GLU A 229 -2.67 17.74 27.37
C GLU A 229 -3.08 17.31 28.78
N CYS A 230 -3.26 18.27 29.71
CA CYS A 230 -3.75 18.03 31.07
C CYS A 230 -5.26 18.33 31.21
N ASP A 231 -5.96 17.39 31.83
CA ASP A 231 -7.31 17.61 32.31
C ASP A 231 -7.35 18.48 33.55
N LYS A 232 -8.30 19.43 33.62
CA LYS A 232 -8.50 20.27 34.81
C LYS A 232 -8.97 19.47 36.03
N THR A 233 -9.48 18.25 35.82
CA THR A 233 -10.01 17.34 36.85
C THR A 233 -9.02 16.26 37.29
N GLN A 234 -7.94 16.05 36.53
CA GLN A 234 -6.84 15.20 36.99
C GLN A 234 -5.97 16.01 37.94
N GLU A 235 -5.62 15.43 39.09
CA GLU A 235 -4.62 16.02 39.97
C GLU A 235 -3.37 16.31 39.15
N THR A 236 -2.97 17.58 39.07
CA THR A 236 -1.86 18.11 38.26
C THR A 236 -0.49 17.50 38.59
N GLY A 237 -0.40 16.44 39.39
CA GLY A 237 0.83 15.78 39.79
C GLY A 237 1.35 14.70 38.83
N LYS A 238 0.48 13.91 38.16
CA LYS A 238 0.96 12.75 37.37
C LYS A 238 1.59 13.12 36.04
N LEU A 239 0.97 14.04 35.30
CA LEU A 239 1.51 14.49 34.02
C LEU A 239 2.78 15.33 34.20
N ASN A 240 2.84 16.14 35.27
CA ASN A 240 4.07 16.84 35.67
C ASN A 240 5.16 15.85 36.07
N PHE A 241 4.86 14.85 36.90
CA PHE A 241 5.81 13.78 37.21
C PHE A 241 6.31 13.08 35.94
N PHE A 242 5.41 12.77 35.01
CA PHE A 242 5.78 12.18 33.71
C PHE A 242 6.74 13.08 32.92
N ALA A 243 6.58 14.40 32.96
CA ALA A 243 7.48 15.33 32.28
C ALA A 243 8.85 15.47 32.98
N ASP A 244 8.83 15.51 34.32
CA ASP A 244 10.00 15.87 35.13
C ASP A 244 10.88 14.67 35.51
N VAL A 245 10.31 13.46 35.56
CA VAL A 245 11.03 12.24 35.92
C VAL A 245 11.98 11.82 34.81
N VAL A 246 13.22 11.49 35.19
CA VAL A 246 14.16 10.84 34.27
C VAL A 246 13.69 9.42 33.97
N SER A 247 13.77 9.02 32.70
CA SER A 247 13.50 7.64 32.27
C SER A 247 14.11 7.40 30.89
N ALA A 248 13.93 6.19 30.36
CA ALA A 248 14.12 5.93 28.94
C ALA A 248 13.02 6.67 28.14
N ARG A 249 13.38 7.25 27.00
CA ARG A 249 12.47 8.07 26.18
C ARG A 249 12.67 7.79 24.70
N THR A 250 11.59 7.96 23.93
CA THR A 250 11.66 8.02 22.47
C THR A 250 10.94 9.27 21.97
N ALA A 251 11.40 9.80 20.84
CA ALA A 251 10.80 10.95 20.19
C ALA A 251 10.92 10.84 18.68
N VAL A 252 10.08 11.60 17.98
CA VAL A 252 10.16 11.81 16.53
C VAL A 252 10.07 13.30 16.26
N GLY A 253 10.89 13.79 15.33
CA GLY A 253 10.93 15.18 14.92
C GLY A 253 11.44 15.36 13.50
N HIS A 254 11.74 16.59 13.12
CA HIS A 254 12.40 16.91 11.85
C HIS A 254 13.37 18.09 11.99
N ASP A 255 14.34 18.17 11.09
CA ASP A 255 15.23 19.31 10.96
C ASP A 255 14.75 20.35 9.91
N ALA A 256 15.54 21.39 9.70
CA ALA A 256 15.23 22.46 8.76
C ALA A 256 15.18 21.99 7.29
N GLU A 257 15.90 20.92 6.95
CA GLU A 257 15.92 20.33 5.61
C GLU A 257 14.72 19.41 5.35
N GLY A 258 13.89 19.15 6.37
CA GLY A 258 12.75 18.23 6.26
C GLY A 258 13.16 16.76 6.33
N ARG A 259 14.36 16.45 6.84
CA ARG A 259 14.76 15.08 7.19
C ARG A 259 14.08 14.72 8.51
N LEU A 260 13.58 13.49 8.61
CA LEU A 260 12.94 13.03 9.82
C LEU A 260 14.00 12.54 10.81
N ILE A 261 13.79 12.83 12.09
CA ILE A 261 14.69 12.49 13.18
C ILE A 261 13.96 11.53 14.11
N LEU A 262 14.48 10.31 14.25
CA LEU A 262 14.08 9.38 15.30
C LEU A 262 15.09 9.43 16.42
N PHE A 263 14.62 9.59 17.65
CA PHE A 263 15.45 9.70 18.83
C PHE A 263 15.05 8.66 19.86
N GLN A 264 16.03 7.95 20.39
CA GLN A 264 15.86 7.00 21.47
C GLN A 264 16.97 7.18 22.50
N ILE A 265 16.63 7.14 23.78
CA ILE A 265 17.59 7.06 24.88
C ILE A 265 17.23 5.94 25.83
N ASP A 266 18.27 5.27 26.30
CA ASP A 266 18.18 4.30 27.37
C ASP A 266 18.02 4.99 28.73
N GLY A 267 17.39 4.30 29.66
CA GLY A 267 17.12 4.82 30.98
C GLY A 267 16.39 3.82 31.86
N GLN A 268 15.92 4.30 33.00
CA GLN A 268 15.01 3.57 33.88
C GLN A 268 14.35 4.60 34.79
N THR A 269 13.02 4.52 34.92
CA THR A 269 12.24 5.58 35.58
C THR A 269 12.76 5.89 36.99
N GLY A 270 13.00 7.18 37.25
CA GLY A 270 13.52 7.69 38.52
C GLY A 270 15.03 7.48 38.74
N THR A 271 15.70 6.70 37.89
CA THR A 271 17.09 6.29 38.10
C THR A 271 18.02 6.82 37.02
N ARG A 272 17.80 6.44 35.75
CA ARG A 272 18.69 6.70 34.59
C ARG A 272 17.88 7.27 33.41
N GLY A 273 18.58 7.89 32.46
CA GLY A 273 17.98 8.49 31.27
C GLY A 273 17.77 9.99 31.42
N MET A 274 16.83 10.55 30.66
CA MET A 274 16.53 11.99 30.66
C MET A 274 15.04 12.24 30.96
N ASN A 275 14.75 13.41 31.50
CA ASN A 275 13.38 13.92 31.54
C ASN A 275 13.05 14.65 30.24
N LEU A 276 11.79 15.08 30.07
CA LEU A 276 11.36 15.66 28.79
C LEU A 276 12.03 17.00 28.49
N TRP A 277 12.34 17.80 29.52
CA TRP A 277 13.05 19.08 29.39
C TRP A 277 14.44 18.88 28.78
N GLN A 278 15.18 17.91 29.30
CA GLN A 278 16.51 17.54 28.82
C GLN A 278 16.45 16.99 27.39
N VAL A 279 15.45 16.16 27.07
CA VAL A 279 15.25 15.67 25.69
C VAL A 279 14.98 16.82 24.74
N ALA A 280 14.08 17.76 25.09
CA ALA A 280 13.76 18.90 24.24
C ALA A 280 14.99 19.78 23.98
N GLU A 281 15.77 20.11 25.02
CA GLU A 281 17.00 20.89 24.87
C GLU A 281 18.07 20.15 24.05
N PHE A 282 18.20 18.83 24.24
CA PHE A 282 19.11 18.01 23.43
C PHE A 282 18.72 18.05 21.95
N LEU A 283 17.45 17.82 21.63
CA LEU A 283 16.95 17.86 20.25
C LEU A 283 17.10 19.26 19.65
N LYS A 284 16.79 20.32 20.39
CA LYS A 284 16.96 21.72 19.97
C LYS A 284 18.42 22.01 19.62
N LYS A 285 19.36 21.60 20.48
CA LYS A 285 20.80 21.77 20.26
C LYS A 285 21.29 21.05 18.99
N ASN A 286 20.64 19.94 18.63
CA ASN A 286 20.95 19.17 17.42
C ASN A 286 20.10 19.60 16.20
N GLY A 287 19.50 20.79 16.21
CA GLY A 287 18.87 21.39 15.03
C GLY A 287 17.46 20.89 14.71
N VAL A 288 16.81 20.18 15.63
CA VAL A 288 15.43 19.73 15.45
C VAL A 288 14.47 20.91 15.60
N ILE A 289 13.54 21.06 14.65
CA ILE A 289 12.60 22.18 14.57
C ILE A 289 11.29 21.85 15.29
N ASN A 290 10.63 20.75 14.90
CA ASN A 290 9.47 20.24 15.61
C ASN A 290 9.72 18.81 16.07
N ALA A 291 9.27 18.46 17.28
CA ALA A 291 9.38 17.10 17.82
C ALA A 291 8.30 16.78 18.85
N ILE A 292 7.81 15.55 18.85
CA ILE A 292 6.89 15.03 19.87
C ILE A 292 7.53 13.88 20.64
N ASN A 293 7.14 13.71 21.91
CA ASN A 293 7.53 12.54 22.70
C ASN A 293 6.59 11.36 22.44
N LEU A 294 7.17 10.17 22.29
CA LEU A 294 6.49 8.90 22.08
C LEU A 294 6.55 8.05 23.36
N ASP A 295 6.18 6.77 23.29
CA ASP A 295 6.17 5.89 24.47
C ASP A 295 7.59 5.62 25.00
N GLY A 296 7.74 5.52 26.33
CA GLY A 296 9.02 5.48 27.04
C GLY A 296 9.08 4.41 28.13
N GLY A 297 9.98 4.59 29.11
CA GLY A 297 10.22 3.58 30.15
C GLY A 297 10.60 2.24 29.53
N GLY A 298 10.03 1.14 30.04
CA GLY A 298 10.26 -0.22 29.53
C GLY A 298 9.84 -0.46 28.09
N SER A 299 9.01 0.41 27.50
CA SER A 299 8.66 0.34 26.09
C SER A 299 9.79 0.84 25.17
N SER A 300 10.68 1.71 25.66
CA SER A 300 11.77 2.30 24.88
C SER A 300 12.66 1.21 24.29
N THR A 301 12.63 1.09 22.96
CA THR A 301 13.32 0.02 22.23
C THR A 301 13.83 0.57 20.92
N PHE A 302 15.09 0.27 20.59
CA PHE A 302 15.69 0.55 19.29
C PHE A 302 16.23 -0.74 18.66
N VAL A 303 15.92 -0.93 17.38
CA VAL A 303 16.29 -2.11 16.58
C VAL A 303 16.99 -1.64 15.32
N THR A 304 18.09 -2.30 14.97
CA THR A 304 18.83 -2.10 13.71
C THR A 304 19.08 -3.46 13.08
N ASP A 305 18.82 -3.59 11.78
CA ASP A 305 19.02 -4.83 11.02
C ASP A 305 18.38 -6.07 11.68
N GLY A 306 17.17 -5.90 12.23
CA GLY A 306 16.41 -6.96 12.89
C GLY A 306 16.88 -7.35 14.28
N ALA A 307 17.93 -6.71 14.83
CA ALA A 307 18.45 -7.00 16.16
C ALA A 307 18.21 -5.85 17.15
N LEU A 308 17.88 -6.18 18.40
CA LEU A 308 17.86 -5.22 19.51
C LEU A 308 19.22 -4.53 19.68
N ALA A 309 19.23 -3.19 19.61
CA ALA A 309 20.41 -2.35 19.74
C ALA A 309 20.34 -1.32 20.87
N SER A 310 19.26 -1.32 21.65
CA SER A 310 19.13 -0.55 22.91
C SER A 310 19.30 -1.44 24.14
N TYR A 311 19.34 -0.83 25.33
CA TYR A 311 19.28 -1.53 26.61
C TYR A 311 17.92 -1.30 27.30
N PRO A 312 16.93 -2.20 27.12
CA PRO A 312 15.63 -2.10 27.75
C PRO A 312 15.72 -1.98 29.27
N SER A 313 14.72 -1.37 29.88
CA SER A 313 14.68 -1.15 31.31
C SER A 313 13.86 -2.18 32.08
N ASP A 314 12.95 -2.91 31.44
CA ASP A 314 12.22 -3.99 32.11
C ASP A 314 13.12 -5.18 32.42
N HIS A 315 12.84 -5.87 33.52
CA HIS A 315 13.51 -7.12 33.86
C HIS A 315 12.87 -8.31 33.11
N CYS A 316 13.64 -9.37 32.92
CA CYS A 316 13.13 -10.62 32.35
C CYS A 316 12.41 -11.46 33.40
N HIS A 317 11.26 -12.06 33.05
CA HIS A 317 10.52 -12.96 33.94
C HIS A 317 11.33 -14.17 34.42
N SER A 318 12.25 -14.67 33.58
CA SER A 318 13.03 -15.86 33.88
C SER A 318 14.15 -15.62 34.91
N ASP A 319 14.69 -14.40 34.93
CA ASP A 319 15.81 -13.99 35.79
C ASP A 319 15.85 -12.46 35.83
N ASN A 320 15.57 -11.92 37.00
CA ASN A 320 15.47 -10.47 37.24
C ASN A 320 16.81 -9.73 37.19
N ARG A 321 17.92 -10.40 36.88
CA ARG A 321 19.21 -9.73 36.60
C ARG A 321 19.34 -9.30 35.16
N TRP A 322 18.63 -9.97 34.24
CA TRP A 322 18.64 -9.63 32.82
C TRP A 322 17.53 -8.64 32.49
N ARG A 323 17.78 -7.83 31.46
CA ARG A 323 16.80 -6.90 30.90
C ARG A 323 16.18 -7.46 29.64
N CYS A 324 14.89 -7.19 29.44
CA CYS A 324 14.11 -7.72 28.34
C CYS A 324 13.28 -6.62 27.67
N ALA A 325 13.22 -6.63 26.34
CA ALA A 325 12.37 -5.70 25.60
C ALA A 325 10.89 -6.01 25.87
N ARG A 326 10.09 -4.94 26.03
CA ARG A 326 8.64 -5.05 26.21
C ARG A 326 7.95 -5.41 24.90
N ARG A 327 6.85 -6.16 25.00
CA ARG A 327 5.90 -6.30 23.88
C ARG A 327 5.04 -5.03 23.84
N ILE A 328 5.14 -4.28 22.77
CA ILE A 328 4.53 -2.97 22.60
C ILE A 328 3.39 -3.02 21.58
N SER A 329 2.80 -1.86 21.32
CA SER A 329 1.77 -1.64 20.31
C SER A 329 2.37 -1.26 18.96
N THR A 330 2.38 0.02 18.59
CA THR A 330 2.84 0.47 17.28
C THR A 330 4.35 0.72 17.26
N ILE A 331 4.95 0.62 16.08
CA ILE A 331 6.36 0.97 15.85
C ILE A 331 6.50 2.00 14.73
N LEU A 332 7.58 2.76 14.78
CA LEU A 332 8.10 3.51 13.64
C LEU A 332 9.15 2.63 12.96
N CYS A 333 8.90 2.28 11.71
CA CYS A 333 9.76 1.46 10.87
C CYS A 333 10.36 2.32 9.78
N VAL A 334 11.69 2.34 9.70
CA VAL A 334 12.43 2.84 8.54
C VAL A 334 12.80 1.64 7.69
N HIS A 335 12.29 1.56 6.47
CA HIS A 335 12.51 0.46 5.53
C HIS A 335 13.09 0.99 4.20
N PRO A 336 13.63 0.13 3.31
CA PRO A 336 14.03 0.55 1.98
C PRO A 336 12.92 1.31 1.24
N ARG A 337 13.28 2.25 0.36
CA ARG A 337 12.29 3.09 -0.35
C ARG A 337 11.29 2.22 -1.12
N ARG A 338 10.00 2.39 -0.85
CA ARG A 338 8.94 1.71 -1.60
C ARG A 338 8.90 2.21 -3.04
N CYS A 339 8.60 1.30 -3.96
CA CYS A 339 8.49 1.65 -5.37
C CYS A 339 7.27 2.51 -5.67
N GLN A 340 7.48 3.49 -6.53
CA GLN A 340 6.41 4.27 -7.15
C GLN A 340 6.60 4.24 -8.67
N PRO A 341 5.63 3.68 -9.42
CA PRO A 341 4.41 3.00 -8.97
C PRO A 341 4.66 1.68 -8.22
N ALA A 342 3.70 1.25 -7.40
CA ALA A 342 3.86 0.06 -6.55
C ALA A 342 4.06 -1.22 -7.38
N ASP A 343 4.84 -2.16 -6.84
CA ASP A 343 5.12 -3.51 -7.38
C ASP A 343 5.71 -3.58 -8.79
N CYS A 344 6.06 -2.45 -9.41
CA CYS A 344 6.58 -2.39 -10.78
C CYS A 344 5.78 -3.27 -11.76
N SER A 345 4.46 -3.28 -11.58
CA SER A 345 3.49 -4.12 -12.29
C SER A 345 3.83 -5.62 -12.34
N GLY A 346 4.67 -6.10 -11.42
CA GLY A 346 5.21 -7.46 -11.45
C GLY A 346 6.22 -7.71 -12.57
N HIS A 347 6.71 -6.67 -13.25
CA HIS A 347 7.55 -6.73 -14.45
C HIS A 347 8.88 -5.98 -14.31
N GLY A 348 9.19 -5.47 -13.13
CA GLY A 348 10.48 -4.85 -12.82
C GLY A 348 10.98 -5.20 -11.43
N ASP A 349 12.24 -4.86 -11.17
CA ASP A 349 12.81 -4.86 -9.83
C ASP A 349 12.68 -3.47 -9.22
N CYS A 350 12.38 -3.41 -7.93
CA CYS A 350 12.40 -2.15 -7.21
C CYS A 350 13.83 -1.78 -6.80
N VAL A 351 14.40 -0.75 -7.43
CA VAL A 351 15.75 -0.26 -7.13
C VAL A 351 15.65 1.19 -6.68
N ASP A 352 15.95 1.42 -5.41
CA ASP A 352 15.91 2.75 -4.80
C ASP A 352 14.54 3.45 -4.95
N GLY A 353 13.49 2.62 -4.86
CA GLY A 353 12.10 2.98 -5.04
C GLY A 353 11.70 3.42 -6.46
N ARG A 354 12.55 3.21 -7.47
CA ARG A 354 12.19 3.30 -8.89
C ARG A 354 12.12 1.91 -9.49
N CYS A 355 11.23 1.76 -10.46
CA CYS A 355 11.10 0.50 -11.18
C CYS A 355 12.16 0.37 -12.26
N ARG A 356 12.98 -0.68 -12.13
CA ARG A 356 13.90 -1.11 -13.19
C ARG A 356 13.25 -2.29 -13.92
N CYS A 357 12.71 -2.02 -15.09
CA CYS A 357 11.95 -3.02 -15.85
C CYS A 357 12.83 -4.18 -16.32
N ARG A 358 12.26 -5.39 -16.29
CA ARG A 358 12.84 -6.58 -16.90
C ARG A 358 12.69 -6.52 -18.42
N ASP A 359 13.50 -7.30 -19.13
CA ASP A 359 13.49 -7.33 -20.59
C ASP A 359 12.08 -7.58 -21.14
N GLY A 360 11.70 -6.79 -22.14
CA GLY A 360 10.36 -6.84 -22.73
C GLY A 360 9.33 -5.93 -22.05
N TRP A 361 9.72 -5.14 -21.04
CA TRP A 361 8.84 -4.18 -20.35
C TRP A 361 9.46 -2.79 -20.25
N HIS A 362 8.62 -1.76 -20.28
CA HIS A 362 8.98 -0.36 -20.13
C HIS A 362 7.84 0.44 -19.50
N GLY A 363 8.04 1.75 -19.37
CA GLY A 363 7.14 2.65 -18.64
C GLY A 363 7.58 2.77 -17.18
N ASP A 364 7.12 3.82 -16.50
CA ASP A 364 7.51 4.10 -15.12
C ASP A 364 7.08 2.99 -14.15
N ALA A 365 5.99 2.28 -14.48
CA ALA A 365 5.47 1.15 -13.73
C ALA A 365 5.90 -0.22 -14.29
N CYS A 366 6.66 -0.29 -15.38
CA CYS A 366 6.89 -1.52 -16.14
C CYS A 366 5.59 -2.20 -16.61
N ASP A 367 4.56 -1.42 -16.90
CA ASP A 367 3.24 -1.87 -17.33
C ASP A 367 3.10 -1.97 -18.85
N ALA A 368 4.07 -1.46 -19.61
CA ALA A 368 4.05 -1.46 -21.07
C ALA A 368 5.01 -2.50 -21.64
N LEU A 369 4.55 -3.31 -22.59
CA LEU A 369 5.38 -4.31 -23.27
C LEU A 369 6.29 -3.63 -24.31
N VAL A 370 7.60 -3.88 -24.26
CA VAL A 370 8.51 -3.50 -25.34
C VAL A 370 8.35 -4.49 -26.48
N CYS A 371 7.73 -4.03 -27.57
CA CYS A 371 7.72 -4.79 -28.82
C CYS A 371 9.13 -4.87 -29.39
N GLN A 372 9.75 -6.06 -29.31
CA GLN A 372 11.01 -6.31 -30.00
C GLN A 372 10.84 -6.11 -31.51
N PRO A 373 11.88 -5.65 -32.24
CA PRO A 373 11.78 -5.42 -33.67
C PRO A 373 11.25 -6.65 -34.42
N PRO A 374 10.25 -6.49 -35.31
CA PRO A 374 9.73 -5.22 -35.78
C PRO A 374 8.63 -4.65 -34.86
N ALA A 375 8.79 -3.38 -34.45
CA ALA A 375 7.78 -2.66 -33.68
C ALA A 375 6.46 -2.57 -34.48
N CYS A 376 5.32 -2.68 -33.81
CA CYS A 376 4.02 -2.50 -34.45
C CYS A 376 3.92 -1.09 -35.05
N GLY A 377 3.45 -1.00 -36.29
CA GLY A 377 3.11 0.26 -36.94
C GLY A 377 1.88 0.90 -36.29
N SER A 378 1.38 1.99 -36.88
CA SER A 378 0.22 2.74 -36.37
C SER A 378 -1.10 1.96 -36.32
N HIS A 379 -1.14 0.76 -36.90
CA HIS A 379 -2.34 -0.07 -37.02
C HIS A 379 -2.22 -1.38 -36.22
N GLY A 380 -1.49 -1.37 -35.11
CA GLY A 380 -1.43 -2.55 -34.26
C GLY A 380 -0.96 -2.29 -32.83
N VAL A 381 -1.42 -3.15 -31.94
CA VAL A 381 -1.08 -3.13 -30.51
C VAL A 381 -0.12 -4.29 -30.21
N CYS A 382 0.89 -4.01 -29.39
CA CYS A 382 1.86 -5.00 -28.97
C CYS A 382 1.22 -6.03 -28.02
N THR A 383 1.33 -7.31 -28.33
CA THR A 383 0.86 -8.41 -27.47
C THR A 383 2.00 -9.41 -27.21
N PRO A 384 1.88 -10.30 -26.21
CA PRO A 384 2.88 -11.34 -25.95
C PRO A 384 3.20 -12.24 -27.16
N ASN A 385 2.28 -12.34 -28.12
CA ASN A 385 2.42 -13.16 -29.33
C ASN A 385 2.87 -12.36 -30.58
N GLY A 386 3.26 -11.09 -30.41
CA GLY A 386 3.58 -10.17 -31.50
C GLY A 386 2.51 -9.09 -31.70
N CYS A 387 2.49 -8.43 -32.85
CA CYS A 387 1.52 -7.37 -33.14
C CYS A 387 0.13 -7.94 -33.42
N ALA A 388 -0.86 -7.48 -32.67
CA ALA A 388 -2.27 -7.61 -33.04
C ALA A 388 -2.64 -6.42 -33.92
N CYS A 389 -3.00 -6.68 -35.18
CA CYS A 389 -3.31 -5.63 -36.14
C CYS A 389 -4.79 -5.25 -36.11
N ASP A 390 -5.06 -3.98 -36.41
CA ASP A 390 -6.41 -3.47 -36.65
C ASP A 390 -7.05 -4.15 -37.87
N ALA A 391 -8.38 -4.14 -37.94
CA ALA A 391 -9.13 -4.63 -39.10
C ALA A 391 -8.63 -3.99 -40.40
N GLY A 392 -8.42 -4.80 -41.44
CA GLY A 392 -7.91 -4.32 -42.72
C GLY A 392 -6.40 -4.18 -42.83
N TRP A 393 -5.65 -4.51 -41.76
CA TRP A 393 -4.20 -4.48 -41.71
C TRP A 393 -3.62 -5.83 -41.31
N ARG A 394 -2.41 -6.10 -41.78
CA ARG A 394 -1.68 -7.36 -41.55
C ARG A 394 -0.17 -7.17 -41.59
N GLY A 395 0.54 -8.28 -41.38
CA GLY A 395 2.00 -8.35 -41.39
C GLY A 395 2.59 -8.29 -39.98
N LYS A 396 3.88 -8.61 -39.86
CA LYS A 396 4.56 -8.71 -38.55
C LYS A 396 4.55 -7.41 -37.75
N ASN A 397 4.36 -6.28 -38.42
CA ASN A 397 4.28 -4.94 -37.84
C ASN A 397 3.01 -4.17 -38.24
N CYS A 398 1.97 -4.83 -38.75
CA CYS A 398 0.71 -4.19 -39.13
C CYS A 398 0.86 -2.99 -40.09
N SER A 399 1.85 -3.04 -41.00
CA SER A 399 2.08 -1.98 -42.00
C SER A 399 1.53 -2.31 -43.39
N GLN A 400 0.94 -3.50 -43.57
CA GLN A 400 0.43 -3.96 -44.85
C GLN A 400 -1.09 -3.98 -44.83
N GLU A 401 -1.72 -3.37 -45.82
CA GLU A 401 -3.17 -3.49 -46.03
C GLU A 401 -3.56 -4.93 -46.42
N CYS A 402 -4.84 -5.25 -46.29
CA CYS A 402 -5.35 -6.53 -46.78
C CYS A 402 -5.14 -6.67 -48.30
N PRO A 403 -4.82 -7.88 -48.80
CA PRO A 403 -4.73 -8.12 -50.23
C PRO A 403 -6.06 -7.80 -50.94
N PRO A 404 -6.02 -7.38 -52.21
CA PRO A 404 -7.24 -7.09 -52.98
C PRO A 404 -8.24 -8.25 -52.91
N GLY A 405 -9.49 -7.92 -52.57
CA GLY A 405 -10.56 -8.91 -52.40
C GLY A 405 -10.69 -9.49 -51.00
N PHE A 406 -9.89 -9.05 -50.02
CA PHE A 406 -10.00 -9.46 -48.62
C PHE A 406 -10.16 -8.25 -47.68
N TYR A 407 -10.83 -8.45 -46.56
CA TYR A 407 -11.05 -7.40 -45.55
C TYR A 407 -11.23 -7.96 -44.14
N GLY A 408 -11.37 -7.04 -43.17
CA GLY A 408 -11.69 -7.35 -41.77
C GLY A 408 -10.49 -7.85 -40.96
N ASP A 409 -10.78 -8.38 -39.77
CA ASP A 409 -9.76 -8.87 -38.84
C ASP A 409 -8.90 -9.99 -39.46
N GLY A 410 -7.59 -9.76 -39.51
CA GLY A 410 -6.63 -10.70 -40.09
C GLY A 410 -6.79 -10.94 -41.60
N CYS A 411 -7.57 -10.11 -42.31
CA CYS A 411 -7.88 -10.26 -43.74
C CYS A 411 -8.55 -11.61 -44.10
N ASN A 412 -9.33 -12.17 -43.18
CA ASN A 412 -9.95 -13.48 -43.36
C ASN A 412 -11.31 -13.45 -44.08
N GLN A 413 -11.88 -12.26 -44.31
CA GLN A 413 -13.16 -12.12 -44.99
C GLN A 413 -12.95 -11.81 -46.46
N THR A 414 -13.69 -12.48 -47.34
CA THR A 414 -13.62 -12.27 -48.80
C THR A 414 -14.69 -11.27 -49.24
N CYS A 415 -14.30 -10.30 -50.05
CA CYS A 415 -15.21 -9.33 -50.64
C CYS A 415 -16.09 -9.97 -51.70
N ALA A 416 -17.37 -9.61 -51.72
CA ALA A 416 -18.34 -10.11 -52.68
C ALA A 416 -18.45 -9.24 -53.96
N CYS A 417 -17.57 -8.25 -54.14
CA CYS A 417 -17.63 -7.31 -55.26
C CYS A 417 -17.50 -8.03 -56.61
N VAL A 418 -18.47 -7.83 -57.49
CA VAL A 418 -18.48 -8.33 -58.88
C VAL A 418 -18.24 -7.19 -59.87
N ASN A 419 -18.16 -7.51 -61.16
CA ASN A 419 -17.99 -6.53 -62.26
C ASN A 419 -16.79 -5.58 -62.10
N GLY A 420 -15.72 -6.01 -61.42
CA GLY A 420 -14.52 -5.20 -61.21
C GLY A 420 -14.62 -4.15 -60.10
N GLY A 421 -15.58 -4.30 -59.17
CA GLY A 421 -15.71 -3.46 -57.97
C GLY A 421 -14.47 -3.51 -57.07
N SER A 422 -14.00 -2.33 -56.63
CA SER A 422 -12.89 -2.23 -55.67
C SER A 422 -13.42 -2.38 -54.24
N CYS A 423 -12.75 -3.19 -53.44
CA CYS A 423 -13.17 -3.49 -52.08
C CYS A 423 -12.42 -2.63 -51.05
N ASP A 424 -13.14 -2.08 -50.07
CA ASP A 424 -12.58 -1.46 -48.88
C ASP A 424 -11.93 -2.52 -47.98
N HIS A 425 -10.62 -2.39 -47.74
CA HIS A 425 -9.84 -3.38 -47.02
C HIS A 425 -10.23 -3.50 -45.53
N VAL A 426 -10.92 -2.52 -44.95
CA VAL A 426 -11.34 -2.55 -43.53
C VAL A 426 -12.74 -3.16 -43.39
N HIS A 427 -13.71 -2.65 -44.15
CA HIS A 427 -15.15 -2.96 -43.97
C HIS A 427 -15.75 -3.85 -45.06
N GLY A 428 -15.01 -4.12 -46.14
CA GLY A 428 -15.49 -4.98 -47.22
C GLY A 428 -16.48 -4.32 -48.18
N ARG A 429 -16.68 -3.01 -48.05
CA ARG A 429 -17.63 -2.26 -48.88
C ARG A 429 -17.11 -2.13 -50.31
N CYS A 430 -17.98 -2.42 -51.28
CA CYS A 430 -17.64 -2.29 -52.69
C CYS A 430 -17.82 -0.85 -53.18
N THR A 431 -16.81 -0.35 -53.89
CA THR A 431 -16.90 0.85 -54.72
C THR A 431 -17.06 0.39 -56.16
N CYS A 432 -18.20 0.69 -56.77
CA CYS A 432 -18.55 0.15 -58.07
C CYS A 432 -17.98 0.99 -59.21
N PRO A 433 -17.39 0.37 -60.24
CA PRO A 433 -16.89 1.10 -61.39
C PRO A 433 -18.05 1.79 -62.13
N PRO A 434 -17.76 2.78 -62.98
CA PRO A 434 -18.79 3.46 -63.75
C PRO A 434 -19.68 2.49 -64.54
N GLY A 435 -20.98 2.72 -64.49
CA GLY A 435 -21.98 1.86 -65.13
C GLY A 435 -22.61 0.81 -64.22
N PHE A 436 -22.12 0.63 -62.99
CA PHE A 436 -22.63 -0.35 -62.02
C PHE A 436 -22.92 0.26 -60.65
N HIS A 437 -23.90 -0.29 -59.95
CA HIS A 437 -24.24 0.00 -58.56
C HIS A 437 -24.74 -1.27 -57.83
N GLY A 438 -25.15 -1.11 -56.58
CA GLY A 438 -25.55 -2.21 -55.70
C GLY A 438 -24.50 -2.45 -54.63
N ASN A 439 -24.83 -3.27 -53.63
CA ASN A 439 -23.92 -3.54 -52.51
C ASN A 439 -22.70 -4.36 -52.95
N THR A 440 -22.83 -5.13 -54.04
CA THR A 440 -21.74 -5.93 -54.61
C THR A 440 -21.43 -5.55 -56.06
N CYS A 441 -21.97 -4.43 -56.56
CA CYS A 441 -21.81 -3.98 -57.96
C CYS A 441 -22.45 -4.91 -58.99
N GLU A 442 -23.50 -5.62 -58.57
CA GLU A 442 -24.21 -6.63 -59.34
C GLU A 442 -25.25 -6.03 -60.30
N GLN A 443 -25.59 -4.75 -60.14
CA GLN A 443 -26.65 -4.06 -60.90
C GLN A 443 -26.03 -3.01 -61.85
N ALA A 444 -26.54 -2.91 -63.07
CA ALA A 444 -26.19 -1.83 -63.99
C ALA A 444 -26.89 -0.52 -63.59
N CYS A 445 -26.33 0.65 -63.95
CA CYS A 445 -26.93 1.92 -63.56
C CYS A 445 -28.41 2.03 -63.97
N PRO A 446 -29.27 2.56 -63.08
CA PRO A 446 -30.64 2.85 -63.44
C PRO A 446 -30.67 3.96 -64.49
N LEU A 447 -31.72 3.95 -65.32
CA LEU A 447 -31.90 4.96 -66.37
C LEU A 447 -31.86 6.36 -65.77
N GLY A 448 -31.06 7.24 -66.38
CA GLY A 448 -30.89 8.61 -65.91
C GLY A 448 -29.72 8.81 -64.94
N PHE A 449 -28.93 7.78 -64.64
CA PHE A 449 -27.73 7.87 -63.80
C PHE A 449 -26.50 7.24 -64.48
N PHE A 450 -25.32 7.76 -64.16
CA PHE A 450 -24.04 7.31 -64.70
C PHE A 450 -22.88 7.53 -63.71
N GLY A 451 -21.68 7.08 -64.07
CA GLY A 451 -20.47 7.31 -63.28
C GLY A 451 -20.26 6.28 -62.16
N VAL A 452 -19.22 6.48 -61.34
CA VAL A 452 -18.83 5.56 -60.24
C VAL A 452 -20.01 5.38 -59.28
N SER A 453 -20.38 4.12 -59.01
CA SER A 453 -21.56 3.76 -58.20
C SER A 453 -22.87 4.43 -58.66
N CYS A 454 -22.96 4.87 -59.92
CA CYS A 454 -24.09 5.60 -60.50
C CYS A 454 -24.48 6.87 -59.71
N ALA A 455 -23.50 7.53 -59.09
CA ALA A 455 -23.72 8.69 -58.23
C ALA A 455 -24.13 9.96 -59.00
N GLU A 456 -23.93 10.00 -60.32
CA GLU A 456 -24.20 11.18 -61.14
C GLU A 456 -25.51 11.02 -61.94
N LYS A 457 -26.25 12.12 -62.07
CA LYS A 457 -27.50 12.17 -62.86
C LYS A 457 -27.21 12.67 -64.28
N CYS A 458 -27.77 12.00 -65.27
CA CYS A 458 -27.72 12.41 -66.68
C CYS A 458 -28.26 13.84 -66.87
N ARG A 459 -27.59 14.63 -67.71
CA ARG A 459 -28.00 15.99 -68.09
C ARG A 459 -28.28 16.06 -69.60
N CYS A 460 -29.29 15.33 -70.04
CA CYS A 460 -29.71 15.29 -71.44
C CYS A 460 -31.02 16.07 -71.65
N ASP A 461 -31.17 16.69 -72.81
CA ASP A 461 -32.41 17.36 -73.19
C ASP A 461 -33.56 16.36 -73.29
N ASN A 462 -34.76 16.77 -72.86
CA ASN A 462 -36.00 15.99 -72.93
C ASN A 462 -35.98 14.64 -72.16
N GLU A 463 -35.23 14.56 -71.05
CA GLU A 463 -35.24 13.42 -70.12
C GLU A 463 -34.73 12.08 -70.71
N CYS A 464 -33.95 12.13 -71.80
CA CYS A 464 -33.37 10.93 -72.39
C CYS A 464 -32.36 10.25 -71.45
N PRO A 465 -32.33 8.90 -71.37
CA PRO A 465 -31.26 8.16 -70.72
C PRO A 465 -29.90 8.45 -71.38
N CYS A 466 -28.85 8.56 -70.59
CA CYS A 466 -27.47 8.71 -71.05
C CYS A 466 -26.69 7.40 -70.91
N ASP A 467 -25.52 7.33 -71.56
CA ASP A 467 -24.59 6.22 -71.40
C ASP A 467 -24.22 6.04 -69.91
N PRO A 468 -24.39 4.84 -69.33
CA PRO A 468 -24.24 4.63 -67.89
C PRO A 468 -22.78 4.70 -67.39
N VAL A 469 -21.79 4.61 -68.28
CA VAL A 469 -20.37 4.69 -67.95
C VAL A 469 -19.88 6.14 -68.06
N THR A 470 -20.25 6.82 -69.15
CA THR A 470 -19.66 8.11 -69.56
C THR A 470 -20.57 9.32 -69.40
N GLY A 471 -21.88 9.10 -69.23
CA GLY A 471 -22.87 10.18 -69.15
C GLY A 471 -23.24 10.80 -70.51
N SER A 472 -22.78 10.23 -71.62
CA SER A 472 -23.00 10.77 -72.96
C SER A 472 -24.46 10.62 -73.42
N CYS A 473 -25.04 11.72 -73.91
CA CYS A 473 -26.43 11.75 -74.42
C CYS A 473 -26.56 11.26 -75.87
N ASN A 474 -25.45 10.97 -76.56
CA ASN A 474 -25.46 10.51 -77.95
C ASN A 474 -25.42 8.97 -78.07
N ALA A 475 -25.97 8.27 -77.09
CA ALA A 475 -25.97 6.82 -77.04
C ALA A 475 -27.20 6.26 -77.79
N THR A 476 -26.98 5.55 -78.90
CA THR A 476 -28.03 4.74 -79.54
C THR A 476 -28.29 3.50 -78.69
N LEU A 477 -29.38 3.49 -77.90
CA LEU A 477 -29.82 2.26 -77.24
C LEU A 477 -30.30 1.24 -78.31
N PRO A 478 -29.88 -0.03 -78.25
CA PRO A 478 -30.39 -1.07 -79.13
C PRO A 478 -31.92 -1.19 -79.04
N GLY A 479 -32.57 -1.40 -80.19
CA GLY A 479 -34.01 -1.22 -80.44
C GLY A 479 -35.02 -2.04 -79.63
N GLU A 480 -34.62 -2.77 -78.60
CA GLU A 480 -35.53 -3.47 -77.68
C GLU A 480 -36.11 -2.55 -76.59
N THR A 481 -35.53 -1.38 -76.35
CA THR A 481 -35.90 -0.48 -75.23
C THR A 481 -36.99 0.55 -75.55
N ALA A 482 -37.33 0.79 -76.82
CA ALA A 482 -38.42 1.69 -77.21
C ALA A 482 -39.81 1.16 -76.78
N ASN A 483 -40.01 -0.17 -76.79
CA ASN A 483 -41.27 -0.81 -76.34
C ASN A 483 -41.43 -0.80 -74.81
N MET A 484 -40.34 -0.79 -74.04
CA MET A 484 -40.41 -0.64 -72.58
C MET A 484 -40.81 0.78 -72.17
N LEU A 485 -40.37 1.81 -72.89
CA LEU A 485 -40.67 3.22 -72.58
C LEU A 485 -42.18 3.53 -72.64
N GLN A 486 -42.89 2.95 -73.63
CA GLN A 486 -44.33 3.13 -73.78
C GLN A 486 -45.14 2.39 -72.69
N THR A 487 -44.60 1.27 -72.19
CA THR A 487 -45.22 0.46 -71.12
C THR A 487 -44.97 1.04 -69.72
N ALA A 488 -43.79 1.64 -69.50
CA ALA A 488 -43.43 2.30 -68.25
C ALA A 488 -44.23 3.59 -68.01
N GLY A 489 -44.49 4.38 -69.06
CA GLY A 489 -45.34 5.58 -68.99
C GLY A 489 -46.77 5.30 -68.54
N HIS A 490 -47.35 4.17 -68.96
CA HIS A 490 -48.69 3.73 -68.52
C HIS A 490 -48.73 3.19 -67.08
N CYS A 491 -47.61 2.67 -66.57
CA CYS A 491 -47.51 2.11 -65.22
C CYS A 491 -47.26 3.18 -64.16
N LEU A 492 -46.47 4.22 -64.49
CA LEU A 492 -46.15 5.35 -63.59
C LEU A 492 -47.37 6.24 -63.29
N ALA A 493 -48.22 6.49 -64.29
CA ALA A 493 -49.48 7.24 -64.10
C ALA A 493 -50.46 6.52 -63.14
N LYS A 494 -50.43 5.17 -63.11
CA LYS A 494 -51.25 4.35 -62.21
C LYS A 494 -50.68 4.27 -60.80
N LYS A 495 -49.35 4.30 -60.65
CA LYS A 495 -48.66 4.18 -59.36
C LYS A 495 -48.64 5.48 -58.56
N MET A 496 -48.50 6.64 -59.23
CA MET A 496 -48.55 7.96 -58.57
C MET A 496 -49.91 8.27 -57.94
N PHE A 497 -51.01 7.73 -58.49
CA PHE A 497 -52.36 7.89 -57.94
C PHE A 497 -52.65 6.92 -56.76
N THR A 498 -51.88 5.83 -56.62
CA THR A 498 -52.03 4.87 -55.52
C THR A 498 -51.11 5.15 -54.35
N THR A 499 -49.87 5.62 -54.58
CA THR A 499 -48.91 5.92 -53.51
C THR A 499 -49.30 7.14 -52.67
N TRP A 500 -49.94 8.16 -53.27
CA TRP A 500 -50.40 9.34 -52.51
C TRP A 500 -51.55 9.04 -51.52
N ARG A 501 -52.25 7.90 -51.69
CA ARG A 501 -53.37 7.48 -50.81
C ARG A 501 -52.95 6.42 -49.78
N GLU A 502 -51.75 5.83 -49.90
CA GLU A 502 -51.24 4.78 -49.00
C GLU A 502 -50.20 5.31 -47.98
N GLU A 503 -49.60 6.49 -48.21
CA GLU A 503 -48.63 7.09 -47.28
C GLU A 503 -49.25 7.76 -46.03
N GLU A 504 -50.56 8.01 -45.99
CA GLU A 504 -51.22 8.62 -44.82
C GLU A 504 -51.77 7.60 -43.80
N GLU A 505 -51.83 6.30 -44.15
CA GLU A 505 -52.38 5.23 -43.28
C GLU A 505 -51.35 4.17 -42.85
N ALA A 506 -50.13 4.15 -43.41
CA ALA A 506 -49.10 3.15 -43.09
C ALA A 506 -48.19 3.48 -41.89
N HIS A 507 -48.34 4.66 -41.26
CA HIS A 507 -47.67 5.01 -39.99
C HIS A 507 -48.55 4.74 -38.76
N ARG A 508 -48.96 3.47 -38.58
CA ARG A 508 -49.44 2.98 -37.29
C ARG A 508 -48.98 1.55 -37.04
N GLU A 509 -47.80 1.41 -36.45
CA GLU A 509 -47.30 0.12 -35.97
C GLU A 509 -48.24 -0.46 -34.91
N GLN A 510 -48.71 -1.69 -35.15
CA GLN A 510 -49.37 -2.55 -34.16
C GLN A 510 -48.40 -3.66 -33.72
N PRO A 511 -48.41 -4.03 -32.42
CA PRO A 511 -47.40 -4.91 -31.82
C PRO A 511 -47.57 -6.39 -32.20
N TYR A 512 -46.43 -7.06 -32.33
CA TYR A 512 -46.25 -8.40 -32.90
C TYR A 512 -46.53 -9.58 -31.95
N LEU A 513 -47.29 -9.42 -30.86
CA LEU A 513 -47.59 -10.51 -29.92
C LEU A 513 -49.00 -10.38 -29.32
N THR A 514 -49.78 -11.47 -29.38
CA THR A 514 -51.13 -11.55 -28.78
C THR A 514 -51.06 -11.67 -27.26
N GLU A 515 -52.08 -11.17 -26.52
CA GLU A 515 -52.16 -11.23 -25.04
C GLU A 515 -51.96 -12.65 -24.45
N ARG A 516 -52.33 -13.69 -25.21
CA ARG A 516 -52.15 -15.09 -24.81
C ARG A 516 -50.67 -15.52 -24.80
N SER A 517 -49.86 -14.98 -25.70
CA SER A 517 -48.42 -15.24 -25.77
C SER A 517 -47.68 -14.59 -24.60
N TRP A 518 -48.10 -13.39 -24.18
CA TRP A 518 -47.54 -12.71 -23.00
C TRP A 518 -47.87 -13.42 -21.68
N LEU A 519 -49.08 -13.96 -21.55
CA LEU A 519 -49.48 -14.77 -20.39
C LEU A 519 -48.68 -16.07 -20.26
N ILE A 520 -48.44 -16.78 -21.38
CA ILE A 520 -47.68 -18.04 -21.37
C ILE A 520 -46.21 -17.80 -21.03
N ILE A 521 -45.59 -16.76 -21.59
CA ILE A 521 -44.19 -16.42 -21.32
C ILE A 521 -44.01 -15.97 -19.86
N SER A 522 -44.97 -15.21 -19.32
CA SER A 522 -44.90 -14.74 -17.92
C SER A 522 -45.09 -15.87 -16.90
N ILE A 523 -46.02 -16.81 -17.14
CA ILE A 523 -46.26 -17.95 -16.24
C ILE A 523 -45.09 -18.96 -16.27
N THR A 524 -44.47 -19.16 -17.42
CA THR A 524 -43.30 -20.05 -17.57
C THR A 524 -42.04 -19.48 -16.90
N LEU A 525 -41.81 -18.16 -17.01
CA LEU A 525 -40.70 -17.49 -16.31
C LEU A 525 -40.91 -17.43 -14.80
N SER A 526 -42.14 -17.18 -14.31
CA SER A 526 -42.43 -17.21 -12.86
C SER A 526 -42.29 -18.59 -12.24
N SER A 527 -42.66 -19.67 -12.95
CA SER A 527 -42.50 -21.02 -12.42
C SER A 527 -41.02 -21.44 -12.32
N LEU A 528 -40.19 -21.06 -13.30
CA LEU A 528 -38.73 -21.28 -13.27
C LEU A 528 -38.05 -20.49 -12.13
N LEU A 529 -38.48 -19.25 -11.88
CA LEU A 529 -38.00 -18.43 -10.76
C LEU A 529 -38.37 -19.01 -9.39
N CYS A 530 -39.59 -19.54 -9.23
CA CYS A 530 -40.02 -20.20 -7.98
C CYS A 530 -39.25 -21.49 -7.69
N VAL A 531 -38.92 -22.29 -8.72
CA VAL A 531 -38.10 -23.50 -8.57
C VAL A 531 -36.65 -23.16 -8.18
N SER A 532 -36.09 -22.09 -8.75
CA SER A 532 -34.77 -21.56 -8.37
C SER A 532 -34.75 -21.02 -6.92
N LEU A 533 -35.83 -20.38 -6.48
CA LEU A 533 -35.94 -19.86 -5.11
C LEU A 533 -36.07 -20.99 -4.08
N LEU A 534 -36.84 -22.04 -4.38
CA LEU A 534 -37.00 -23.22 -3.52
C LEU A 534 -35.68 -24.00 -3.36
N ALA A 535 -34.88 -24.12 -4.43
CA ALA A 535 -33.55 -24.73 -4.36
C ALA A 535 -32.58 -23.93 -3.46
N HIS A 536 -32.70 -22.60 -3.46
CA HIS A 536 -31.89 -21.73 -2.61
C HIS A 536 -32.31 -21.74 -1.12
N VAL A 537 -33.59 -21.92 -0.83
CA VAL A 537 -34.12 -22.00 0.55
C VAL A 537 -33.81 -23.36 1.19
N VAL A 538 -33.92 -24.47 0.45
CA VAL A 538 -33.55 -25.82 0.93
C VAL A 538 -32.03 -25.94 1.14
N GLY A 539 -31.21 -25.29 0.31
CA GLY A 539 -29.76 -25.21 0.49
C GLY A 539 -29.31 -24.44 1.75
N ARG A 540 -30.08 -23.43 2.17
CA ARG A 540 -29.78 -22.62 3.37
C ARG A 540 -30.32 -23.19 4.69
N LEU A 541 -31.25 -24.13 4.65
CA LEU A 541 -31.78 -24.82 5.85
C LEU A 541 -30.94 -26.04 6.29
N SER A 542 -29.92 -26.45 5.52
CA SER A 542 -29.07 -27.61 5.83
C SER A 542 -27.70 -27.27 6.45
N ARG A 543 -27.34 -25.99 6.59
CA ARG A 543 -26.07 -25.57 7.19
C ARG A 543 -26.23 -24.33 8.07
N GLY A 544 -26.67 -24.57 9.30
CA GLY A 544 -26.58 -23.62 10.41
C GLY A 544 -26.30 -24.34 11.73
N SER A 545 -25.24 -23.86 12.42
CA SER A 545 -24.79 -24.18 13.79
C SER A 545 -24.07 -25.53 14.04
N ALA A 546 -23.00 -25.64 14.84
CA ALA A 546 -22.10 -24.71 15.49
C ALA A 546 -20.92 -25.52 16.10
N SER A 547 -19.71 -24.93 16.07
CA SER A 547 -18.61 -24.94 17.08
C SER A 547 -18.09 -26.21 17.79
N ALA A 548 -16.76 -26.34 17.73
CA ALA A 548 -15.80 -26.50 18.85
C ALA A 548 -15.15 -27.88 19.21
N LEU A 549 -13.81 -27.82 19.31
CA LEU A 549 -12.88 -28.34 20.36
C LEU A 549 -11.95 -29.56 20.11
N ALA A 550 -10.68 -29.37 20.55
CA ALA A 550 -9.64 -30.31 21.08
C ALA A 550 -8.72 -31.07 20.07
N ARG A 551 -7.38 -30.82 20.02
CA ARG A 551 -6.21 -31.30 20.86
C ARG A 551 -5.82 -32.79 20.56
N PHE A 552 -4.58 -33.32 20.48
CA PHE A 552 -3.20 -32.96 20.90
C PHE A 552 -2.13 -33.98 20.33
N GLY A 553 -0.84 -33.60 20.29
CA GLY A 553 0.40 -34.44 20.55
C GLY A 553 1.01 -35.26 19.38
N GLU A 554 2.33 -35.52 19.21
CA GLU A 554 3.58 -35.44 20.02
C GLU A 554 4.77 -35.87 19.06
N ARG A 555 5.90 -35.17 18.83
CA ARG A 555 7.20 -34.85 19.50
C ARG A 555 8.25 -36.00 19.61
N ARG A 556 9.51 -35.71 19.18
CA ARG A 556 10.86 -35.97 19.82
C ARG A 556 11.99 -35.84 18.76
N ASP A 557 12.99 -34.95 18.88
CA ASP A 557 14.10 -34.73 19.84
C ASP A 557 15.39 -35.50 19.49
N TYR A 558 16.50 -34.75 19.31
CA TYR A 558 17.89 -35.04 19.76
C TYR A 558 18.64 -33.67 19.77
N SER A 559 19.10 -33.11 20.90
CA SER A 559 20.22 -33.47 21.81
C SER A 559 21.54 -32.78 21.43
N TYR A 560 21.88 -31.69 22.14
CA TYR A 560 23.15 -30.96 22.09
C TYR A 560 24.06 -31.34 23.28
N VAL A 561 25.37 -31.24 23.06
CA VAL A 561 26.45 -31.56 24.01
C VAL A 561 26.87 -30.29 24.77
N PRO A 562 26.89 -30.28 26.11
CA PRO A 562 27.32 -29.12 26.87
C PRO A 562 28.83 -29.16 27.14
N LEU A 563 29.50 -28.02 26.99
CA LEU A 563 30.84 -27.79 27.53
C LEU A 563 30.86 -26.44 28.25
N ASN A 564 30.59 -26.51 29.56
CA ASN A 564 31.11 -25.54 30.50
C ASN A 564 32.62 -25.72 30.57
N ASN A 565 33.36 -24.66 30.27
CA ASN A 565 34.52 -24.18 31.02
C ASN A 565 35.10 -22.99 30.26
N ILE A 566 34.97 -21.80 30.83
CA ILE A 566 36.01 -20.77 30.97
C ILE A 566 35.32 -19.62 31.71
N ASN A 567 35.51 -19.60 33.02
CA ASN A 567 35.66 -18.39 33.82
C ASN A 567 36.17 -18.86 35.18
N GLY A 568 37.49 -18.97 35.29
CA GLY A 568 38.13 -18.98 36.59
C GLY A 568 38.28 -17.54 37.04
N VAL A 569 37.49 -17.09 38.02
CA VAL A 569 37.97 -16.16 39.06
C VAL A 569 37.23 -16.48 40.36
N SER A 570 38.06 -16.65 41.38
CA SER A 570 37.77 -16.86 42.79
C SER A 570 37.00 -15.73 43.47
N SER A 571 36.15 -16.07 44.45
CA SER A 571 36.02 -15.26 45.67
C SER A 571 35.46 -16.07 46.85
N HIS A 572 36.07 -15.80 47.99
CA HIS A 572 36.00 -16.44 49.31
C HIS A 572 34.66 -16.30 50.06
N ASP A 573 34.35 -17.35 50.85
CA ASP A 573 33.93 -17.38 52.27
C ASP A 573 33.09 -18.66 52.50
N GLY A 574 33.24 -19.52 53.49
CA GLY A 574 34.09 -19.69 54.68
C GLY A 574 33.48 -20.85 55.50
N ILE A 575 34.28 -21.49 56.37
CA ILE A 575 33.91 -22.39 57.49
C ILE A 575 34.24 -23.91 57.35
N LYS A 576 35.25 -24.28 58.15
CA LYS A 576 35.57 -25.55 58.87
C LYS A 576 36.09 -26.78 58.11
N GLY A 577 37.40 -27.02 58.33
CA GLY A 577 37.84 -28.22 59.05
C GLY A 577 38.82 -29.15 58.34
N GLY A 578 40.09 -29.17 58.79
CA GLY A 578 40.90 -30.39 58.81
C GLY A 578 42.24 -30.38 58.06
N ARG A 579 43.32 -30.19 58.83
CA ARG A 579 44.68 -30.78 58.72
C ARG A 579 45.47 -30.69 57.40
N GLY A 580 46.64 -30.06 57.50
CA GLY A 580 47.90 -30.68 57.05
C GLY A 580 48.88 -29.80 56.27
N GLY A 581 49.86 -29.22 56.99
CA GLY A 581 51.28 -29.24 56.58
C GLY A 581 51.84 -28.19 55.61
N GLY A 582 52.66 -27.27 56.14
CA GLY A 582 54.06 -27.13 55.70
C GLY A 582 54.48 -25.90 54.87
N GLY A 583 55.40 -25.10 55.44
CA GLY A 583 56.44 -24.31 54.72
C GLY A 583 56.12 -22.84 54.45
N ARG A 584 56.66 -21.88 55.22
CA ARG A 584 57.89 -21.05 54.93
C ARG A 584 57.80 -20.23 53.63
N GLY A 585 57.97 -18.90 53.58
CA GLY A 585 58.34 -17.84 54.53
C GLY A 585 58.62 -16.53 53.77
N GLY A 586 58.99 -15.47 54.52
CA GLY A 586 59.59 -14.19 54.07
C GLY A 586 58.58 -13.15 53.51
N GLU A 587 58.32 -12.01 54.17
CA GLU A 587 59.14 -10.76 54.21
C GLU A 587 59.27 -10.11 52.82
N GLY A 588 59.05 -8.81 52.59
CA GLY A 588 58.75 -7.61 53.38
C GLY A 588 58.44 -6.45 52.40
N LEU A 589 57.78 -5.40 52.89
CA LEU A 589 58.26 -3.99 52.91
C LEU A 589 58.23 -3.25 51.56
N GLU A 590 57.39 -2.22 51.45
CA GLU A 590 57.75 -0.79 51.38
C GLU A 590 57.66 -0.31 49.91
N ASP A 591 57.45 0.93 49.54
CA ASP A 591 56.73 2.11 50.04
C ASP A 591 56.92 3.15 48.91
N SER A 592 56.10 4.19 48.86
CA SER A 592 56.38 5.50 48.19
C SER A 592 56.54 5.53 46.65
N ASP A 593 56.32 6.62 45.91
CA ASP A 593 55.55 7.87 45.96
C ASP A 593 55.90 8.61 44.64
N SER A 594 55.22 9.73 44.33
CA SER A 594 55.57 10.76 43.32
C SER A 594 55.40 10.42 41.83
N GLN A 595 55.25 11.36 40.89
CA GLN A 595 54.51 12.63 40.71
C GLN A 595 54.80 13.05 39.25
N ASP A 596 53.80 13.62 38.59
CA ASP A 596 53.84 14.75 37.63
C ASP A 596 54.44 14.70 36.20
N GLU A 597 53.82 15.60 35.40
CA GLU A 597 54.19 16.26 34.13
C GLU A 597 53.78 15.60 32.79
N ILE A 598 52.74 16.12 32.11
CA ILE A 598 52.69 17.28 31.17
C ILE A 598 53.50 17.04 29.87
N TRP A 599 52.81 16.84 28.74
CA TRP A 599 52.88 17.71 27.56
C TRP A 599 51.89 17.32 26.44
N SER A 600 51.19 18.32 25.90
CA SER A 600 50.78 18.47 24.49
C SER A 600 51.84 19.36 23.80
N PRO A 601 52.06 19.39 22.47
CA PRO A 601 50.99 19.67 21.48
C PRO A 601 51.15 19.15 20.02
N GLN A 602 50.02 19.28 19.30
CA GLN A 602 49.80 19.68 17.90
C GLN A 602 50.48 18.94 16.72
N HIS A 603 49.64 18.42 15.81
CA HIS A 603 49.25 19.18 14.61
C HIS A 603 47.86 18.78 14.10
#